data_AF-A0A4V3CDR4-F1
#
_entry.id   AF-A0A4V3CDR4-F1
#
_cell.length_a   1.000
_cell.length_b   1.000
_cell.length_c   1.000
_cell.angle_alpha   90.00
_cell.angle_beta   90.00
_cell.angle_gamma   90.00
#
_symmetry.space_group_name_H-M   'P 1'
#
loop_
_entity.id
_entity.type
_entity.pdbx_description
1 polymer ?
#
loop_
_entity_poly.entity_id
_entity_poly.type
_entity_poly.pdbx_seq_one_letter_code
_entity_poly.pdbx_strand_id
1 'polypeptide(L)'
;ILDRYHLNKYVLKATGHYPKQRSNLWLGLNQAKIKWVRSTFKILSEEAKNEEQKERVKEARNYIYSNWAGIENYANEPNAEGCSAEGHVSHVLASRMSSRPLAWSEDGADRMARLRAFKYNGGKKADLYRLYEHKEKEKRIKMRTEKIIDHRKTLFPVAKETVPALRKGKVAGLQRAIKSLAF
;
A
#
# COMPACT_ATOMS: atom_id res chain seq x y z
N ILE A 1 -12.30 -11.50 -3.05
CA ILE A 1 -11.69 -11.84 -4.36
C ILE A 1 -10.28 -12.40 -4.10
N LEU A 2 -9.97 -13.61 -4.57
CA LEU A 2 -8.63 -14.22 -4.43
C LEU A 2 -7.65 -13.68 -5.49
N ASP A 3 -6.40 -13.43 -5.16
CA ASP A 3 -5.41 -13.04 -6.17
C ASP A 3 -5.16 -14.16 -7.21
N ARG A 4 -5.21 -13.80 -8.51
CA ARG A 4 -5.03 -14.75 -9.62
C ARG A 4 -3.60 -15.21 -9.76
N TYR A 5 -2.62 -14.39 -9.38
CA TYR A 5 -1.22 -14.81 -9.45
C TYR A 5 -0.94 -15.91 -8.44
N HIS A 6 -1.35 -15.74 -7.17
CA HIS A 6 -1.24 -16.79 -6.18
C HIS A 6 -2.02 -18.03 -6.57
N LEU A 7 -3.25 -17.89 -7.07
CA LEU A 7 -4.02 -19.03 -7.58
C LEU A 7 -3.24 -19.79 -8.67
N ASN A 8 -2.63 -19.08 -9.63
CA ASN A 8 -1.80 -19.68 -10.67
C ASN A 8 -0.56 -20.38 -10.10
N LYS A 9 0.11 -19.79 -9.11
CA LYS A 9 1.26 -20.39 -8.42
C LYS A 9 0.88 -21.77 -7.86
N TYR A 10 -0.28 -21.90 -7.23
CA TYR A 10 -0.74 -23.18 -6.68
C TYR A 10 -1.27 -24.14 -7.75
N VAL A 11 -1.89 -23.65 -8.82
CA VAL A 11 -2.26 -24.47 -10.00
C VAL A 11 -1.01 -25.08 -10.65
N LEU A 12 0.03 -24.28 -10.86
CA LEU A 12 1.31 -24.76 -11.39
C LEU A 12 1.98 -25.76 -10.44
N LYS A 13 1.96 -25.49 -9.13
CA LYS A 13 2.47 -26.40 -8.10
C LYS A 13 1.74 -27.76 -8.12
N ALA A 14 0.41 -27.75 -8.19
CA ALA A 14 -0.41 -28.96 -8.21
C ALA A 14 -0.28 -29.78 -9.50
N THR A 15 -0.04 -29.11 -10.63
CA THR A 15 -0.06 -29.74 -11.97
C THR A 15 1.33 -29.97 -12.55
N GLY A 16 2.38 -29.67 -11.79
CA GLY A 16 3.77 -29.74 -12.27
C GLY A 16 4.18 -31.12 -12.76
N HIS A 17 3.78 -32.18 -12.04
CA HIS A 17 4.06 -33.58 -12.41
C HIS A 17 3.07 -34.14 -13.44
N TYR A 18 1.86 -33.54 -13.55
CA TYR A 18 0.83 -33.98 -14.49
C TYR A 18 0.16 -32.79 -15.23
N PRO A 19 0.87 -32.14 -16.18
CA PRO A 19 0.42 -30.89 -16.79
C PRO A 19 -0.88 -30.99 -17.60
N LYS A 20 -1.26 -32.20 -18.03
CA LYS A 20 -2.50 -32.45 -18.81
C LYS A 20 -3.77 -32.01 -18.07
N GLN A 21 -3.77 -32.02 -16.73
CA GLN A 21 -4.91 -31.58 -15.93
C GLN A 21 -4.94 -30.07 -15.65
N ARG A 22 -3.94 -29.31 -16.12
CA ARG A 22 -3.85 -27.87 -15.81
C ARG A 22 -5.01 -27.07 -16.38
N SER A 23 -5.34 -27.28 -17.66
CA SER A 23 -6.50 -26.64 -18.30
C SER A 23 -7.81 -27.06 -17.62
N ASN A 24 -7.93 -28.35 -17.28
CA ASN A 24 -9.10 -28.89 -16.61
C ASN A 24 -9.32 -28.28 -15.22
N LEU A 25 -8.25 -28.12 -14.44
CA LEU A 25 -8.28 -27.47 -13.13
C LEU A 25 -8.69 -25.99 -13.25
N TRP A 26 -8.12 -25.27 -14.21
CA TRP A 26 -8.50 -23.88 -14.48
C TRP A 26 -9.96 -23.73 -14.88
N LEU A 27 -10.48 -24.65 -15.70
CA LEU A 27 -11.89 -24.63 -16.11
C LEU A 27 -12.82 -24.78 -14.90
N GLY A 28 -12.52 -25.72 -14.00
CA GLY A 28 -13.27 -25.90 -12.76
C GLY A 28 -13.20 -24.67 -11.83
N LEU A 29 -12.03 -24.03 -11.73
CA LEU A 29 -11.83 -22.82 -10.93
C LEU A 29 -12.56 -21.60 -11.52
N ASN A 30 -12.49 -21.39 -12.83
CA ASN A 30 -13.15 -20.26 -13.50
C ASN A 30 -14.67 -20.37 -13.46
N GLN A 31 -15.21 -21.58 -13.45
CA GLN A 31 -16.65 -21.83 -13.33
C GLN A 31 -17.11 -21.96 -11.87
N ALA A 32 -16.21 -21.77 -10.88
CA ALA A 32 -16.49 -21.98 -9.46
C ALA A 32 -17.17 -23.34 -9.16
N LYS A 33 -16.76 -24.42 -9.85
CA LYS A 33 -17.34 -25.76 -9.69
C LYS A 33 -16.52 -26.61 -8.73
N ILE A 34 -16.81 -26.53 -7.43
CA ILE A 34 -16.00 -27.22 -6.40
C ILE A 34 -15.91 -28.73 -6.59
N LYS A 35 -17.00 -29.38 -7.04
CA LYS A 35 -17.02 -30.83 -7.30
C LYS A 35 -16.05 -31.21 -8.43
N TRP A 36 -15.97 -30.40 -9.48
CA TRP A 36 -15.03 -30.58 -10.58
C TRP A 36 -13.59 -30.44 -10.07
N VAL A 37 -13.32 -29.37 -9.34
CA VAL A 37 -11.99 -29.09 -8.78
C VAL A 37 -11.55 -30.25 -7.88
N ARG A 38 -12.44 -30.77 -7.03
CA ARG A 38 -12.19 -31.96 -6.19
C ARG A 38 -11.83 -33.20 -6.99
N SER A 39 -12.59 -33.50 -8.05
CA SER A 39 -12.28 -34.64 -8.93
C SER A 39 -10.93 -34.49 -9.62
N THR A 40 -10.57 -33.27 -10.02
CA THR A 40 -9.28 -32.99 -10.66
C THR A 40 -8.13 -33.18 -9.66
N PHE A 41 -8.28 -32.74 -8.42
CA PHE A 41 -7.29 -32.99 -7.37
C PHE A 41 -7.13 -34.47 -7.02
N LYS A 42 -8.22 -35.25 -7.08
CA LYS A 42 -8.14 -36.70 -6.90
C LYS A 42 -7.25 -37.35 -7.96
N ILE A 43 -7.49 -37.02 -9.24
CA ILE A 43 -6.65 -37.50 -10.35
C ILE A 43 -5.19 -37.07 -10.17
N LEU A 44 -4.95 -35.80 -9.80
CA LEU A 44 -3.58 -35.30 -9.57
C LEU A 44 -2.86 -36.04 -8.44
N SER A 45 -3.59 -36.43 -7.37
CA SER A 45 -3.03 -37.23 -6.28
C SER A 45 -2.78 -38.68 -6.67
N GLU A 46 -3.63 -39.29 -7.50
CA GLU A 46 -3.47 -40.67 -8.00
C GLU A 46 -2.27 -40.79 -8.96
N GLU A 47 -2.05 -39.78 -9.80
CA GLU A 47 -0.93 -39.73 -10.75
C GLU A 47 0.42 -39.32 -10.10
N ALA A 48 0.42 -38.95 -8.82
CA ALA A 48 1.64 -38.58 -8.09
C ALA A 48 2.46 -39.83 -7.74
N LYS A 49 3.70 -39.89 -8.24
CA LYS A 49 4.57 -41.08 -8.13
C LYS A 49 5.41 -41.12 -6.85
N ASN A 50 5.59 -39.99 -6.18
CA ASN A 50 6.41 -39.89 -4.98
C ASN A 50 5.77 -38.95 -3.93
N GLU A 51 6.27 -39.02 -2.70
CA GLU A 51 5.72 -38.25 -1.58
C GLU A 51 5.86 -36.74 -1.77
N GLU A 52 6.93 -36.27 -2.42
CA GLU A 52 7.10 -34.85 -2.72
C GLU A 52 5.98 -34.33 -3.65
N GLN A 53 5.63 -35.07 -4.70
CA GLN A 53 4.53 -34.72 -5.60
C GLN A 53 3.20 -34.74 -4.86
N LYS A 54 2.94 -35.76 -4.03
CA LYS A 54 1.72 -35.84 -3.22
C LYS A 54 1.58 -34.64 -2.28
N GLU A 55 2.66 -34.25 -1.61
CA GLU A 55 2.64 -33.09 -0.72
C GLU A 55 2.41 -31.79 -1.49
N ARG A 56 3.06 -31.60 -2.65
CA ARG A 56 2.81 -30.43 -3.51
C ARG A 56 1.33 -30.31 -3.93
N VAL A 57 0.70 -31.44 -4.30
CA VAL A 57 -0.73 -31.49 -4.63
C VAL A 57 -1.59 -31.15 -3.42
N LYS A 58 -1.30 -31.73 -2.26
CA LYS A 58 -2.02 -31.52 -1.00
C LYS A 58 -1.94 -30.06 -0.53
N GLU A 59 -0.76 -29.46 -0.56
CA GLU A 59 -0.55 -28.05 -0.19
C GLU A 59 -1.36 -27.12 -1.11
N ALA A 60 -1.32 -27.36 -2.42
CA ALA A 60 -2.08 -26.57 -3.38
C ALA A 60 -3.59 -26.74 -3.22
N ARG A 61 -4.04 -27.97 -2.98
CA ARG A 61 -5.44 -28.27 -2.67
C ARG A 61 -5.91 -27.53 -1.43
N ASN A 62 -5.14 -27.60 -0.34
CA ASN A 62 -5.48 -26.95 0.92
C ASN A 62 -5.58 -25.43 0.75
N TYR A 63 -4.63 -24.81 0.04
CA TYR A 63 -4.67 -23.38 -0.27
C TYR A 63 -5.91 -23.00 -1.08
N ILE A 64 -6.21 -23.74 -2.15
CA ILE A 64 -7.36 -23.45 -3.01
C ILE A 64 -8.68 -23.62 -2.25
N TYR A 65 -8.80 -24.64 -1.39
CA TYR A 65 -10.01 -24.89 -0.62
C TYR A 65 -10.20 -23.86 0.50
N SER A 66 -9.14 -23.46 1.20
CA SER A 66 -9.26 -22.43 2.25
C SER A 66 -9.61 -21.06 1.67
N ASN A 67 -9.28 -20.81 0.41
CA ASN A 67 -9.58 -19.56 -0.29
C ASN A 67 -10.78 -19.67 -1.24
N TRP A 68 -11.62 -20.70 -1.11
CA TRP A 68 -12.71 -20.98 -2.05
C TRP A 68 -13.71 -19.83 -2.21
N ALA A 69 -14.10 -19.18 -1.11
CA ALA A 69 -14.99 -18.02 -1.16
C ALA A 69 -14.43 -16.90 -2.06
N GLY A 70 -13.11 -16.68 -2.03
CA GLY A 70 -12.45 -15.70 -2.89
C GLY A 70 -12.47 -16.08 -4.39
N ILE A 71 -12.57 -17.37 -4.71
CA ILE A 71 -12.72 -17.90 -6.07
C ILE A 71 -14.17 -17.74 -6.52
N GLU A 72 -15.15 -18.06 -5.67
CA GLU A 72 -16.58 -17.90 -5.95
C GLU A 72 -16.95 -16.45 -6.26
N ASN A 73 -16.34 -15.48 -5.58
CA ASN A 73 -16.59 -14.07 -5.86
C ASN A 73 -16.31 -13.70 -7.32
N TYR A 74 -15.34 -14.32 -8.01
CA TYR A 74 -15.12 -14.05 -9.45
C TYR A 74 -16.25 -14.54 -10.35
N ALA A 75 -16.95 -15.60 -9.94
CA ALA A 75 -18.10 -16.10 -10.69
C ALA A 75 -19.37 -15.29 -10.41
N ASN A 76 -19.48 -14.73 -9.20
CA ASN A 76 -20.66 -14.00 -8.73
C ASN A 76 -20.62 -12.50 -9.01
N GLU A 77 -19.43 -11.92 -9.20
CA GLU A 77 -19.25 -10.49 -9.45
C GLU A 77 -18.70 -10.26 -10.87
N PRO A 78 -19.54 -9.84 -11.85
CA PRO A 78 -19.11 -9.61 -13.24
C PRO A 78 -18.00 -8.56 -13.37
N ASN A 79 -17.91 -7.65 -12.40
CA ASN A 79 -16.93 -6.56 -12.35
C ASN A 79 -15.72 -6.89 -11.46
N ALA A 80 -15.57 -8.14 -11.01
CA ALA A 80 -14.40 -8.56 -10.26
C ALA A 80 -13.17 -8.58 -11.16
N GLU A 81 -12.53 -7.41 -11.33
CA GLU A 81 -11.25 -7.30 -12.00
C GLU A 81 -10.17 -7.97 -11.14
N GLY A 82 -9.41 -8.88 -11.75
CA GLY A 82 -8.26 -9.49 -11.10
C GLY A 82 -7.21 -8.43 -10.79
N CYS A 83 -6.76 -8.36 -9.53
CA CYS A 83 -5.70 -7.43 -9.16
C CYS A 83 -4.34 -7.99 -9.62
N SER A 84 -3.60 -7.24 -10.44
CA SER A 84 -2.20 -7.58 -10.80
C SER A 84 -1.18 -7.11 -9.75
N ALA A 85 -1.61 -6.93 -8.50
CA ALA A 85 -0.81 -6.31 -7.44
C ALA A 85 0.55 -7.00 -7.26
N GLU A 86 0.60 -8.33 -7.18
CA GLU A 86 1.88 -9.03 -6.99
C GLU A 86 2.81 -8.87 -8.19
N GLY A 87 2.28 -8.87 -9.41
CA GLY A 87 3.03 -8.57 -10.62
C GLY A 87 3.62 -7.17 -10.58
N HIS A 88 2.81 -6.16 -10.24
CA HIS A 88 3.27 -4.78 -10.11
C HIS A 88 4.30 -4.64 -8.96
N VAL A 89 4.07 -5.24 -7.81
CA VAL A 89 4.98 -5.17 -6.66
C VAL A 89 6.31 -5.82 -7.01
N SER A 90 6.33 -7.03 -7.58
CA SER A 90 7.57 -7.74 -7.88
C SER A 90 8.31 -7.18 -9.10
N HIS A 91 7.64 -6.95 -10.23
CA HIS A 91 8.27 -6.51 -11.48
C HIS A 91 8.56 -5.00 -11.50
N VAL A 92 7.69 -4.18 -10.91
CA VAL A 92 7.84 -2.73 -10.98
C VAL A 92 8.57 -2.23 -9.74
N LEU A 93 7.99 -2.43 -8.56
CA LEU A 93 8.48 -1.81 -7.32
C LEU A 93 9.75 -2.47 -6.78
N ALA A 94 9.72 -3.79 -6.62
CA ALA A 94 10.77 -4.56 -5.94
C ALA A 94 11.91 -5.03 -6.86
N SER A 95 11.73 -5.02 -8.18
CA SER A 95 12.71 -5.51 -9.17
C SER A 95 14.14 -4.97 -8.95
N ARG A 96 14.29 -3.70 -8.56
CA ARG A 96 15.63 -3.12 -8.30
C ARG A 96 16.26 -3.66 -7.02
N MET A 97 15.44 -3.95 -6.02
CA MET A 97 15.85 -4.43 -4.70
C MET A 97 16.15 -5.94 -4.73
N SER A 98 15.38 -6.72 -5.50
CA SER A 98 15.55 -8.17 -5.62
C SER A 98 16.70 -8.59 -6.55
N SER A 99 16.98 -7.83 -7.62
CA SER A 99 18.02 -8.18 -8.62
C SER A 99 19.46 -7.97 -8.14
N ARG A 100 19.67 -7.09 -7.17
CA ARG A 100 20.98 -6.82 -6.55
C ARG A 100 20.79 -6.71 -5.05
N PRO A 101 20.79 -7.84 -4.32
CA PRO A 101 20.55 -7.82 -2.90
C PRO A 101 21.66 -7.01 -2.21
N LEU A 102 21.27 -5.81 -1.78
CA LEU A 102 22.00 -4.95 -0.87
C LEU A 102 21.14 -4.80 0.38
N ALA A 103 21.74 -4.47 1.51
CA ALA A 103 20.97 -4.05 2.67
C ALA A 103 20.35 -2.67 2.38
N TRP A 104 19.03 -2.64 2.20
CA TRP A 104 18.28 -1.39 2.08
C TRP A 104 17.80 -0.97 3.46
N SER A 105 17.95 0.31 3.81
CA SER A 105 17.16 0.87 4.91
C SER A 105 15.69 0.94 4.51
N GLU A 106 14.79 0.98 5.48
CA GLU A 106 13.35 1.13 5.26
C GLU A 106 13.05 2.37 4.40
N ASP A 107 13.62 3.52 4.78
CA ASP A 107 13.53 4.77 4.01
C ASP A 107 14.09 4.65 2.59
N GLY A 108 15.21 3.94 2.42
CA GLY A 108 15.84 3.73 1.12
C GLY A 108 14.95 2.89 0.19
N ALA A 109 14.35 1.84 0.74
CA ALA A 109 13.42 0.97 0.03
C ALA A 109 12.15 1.71 -0.38
N ASP A 110 11.52 2.48 0.52
CA ASP A 110 10.33 3.28 0.22
C ASP A 110 10.59 4.30 -0.90
N ARG A 111 11.67 5.08 -0.78
CA ARG A 111 12.04 6.08 -1.80
C ARG A 111 12.30 5.44 -3.16
N MET A 112 12.98 4.30 -3.18
CA MET A 112 13.26 3.56 -4.41
C MET A 112 11.98 3.02 -5.04
N ALA A 113 11.06 2.44 -4.25
CA ALA A 113 9.78 1.96 -4.73
C ALA A 113 8.95 3.09 -5.37
N ARG A 114 8.90 4.28 -4.73
CA ARG A 114 8.23 5.47 -5.29
C ARG A 114 8.85 5.94 -6.61
N LEU A 115 10.19 5.99 -6.69
CA LEU A 115 10.89 6.37 -7.92
C LEU A 115 10.63 5.38 -9.06
N ARG A 116 10.56 4.08 -8.74
CA ARG A 116 10.22 3.02 -9.71
C ARG A 116 8.79 3.16 -10.22
N ALA A 117 7.82 3.40 -9.31
CA ALA A 117 6.44 3.67 -9.69
C ALA A 117 6.32 4.90 -10.58
N PHE A 118 6.98 6.01 -10.19
CA PHE A 118 7.03 7.24 -10.97
C PHE A 118 7.58 7.01 -12.38
N LYS A 119 8.70 6.28 -12.52
CA LYS A 119 9.28 5.95 -13.82
C LYS A 119 8.37 5.06 -14.66
N TYR A 120 7.75 4.04 -14.05
CA TYR A 120 6.84 3.13 -14.75
C TYR A 120 5.61 3.87 -15.30
N ASN A 121 5.11 4.85 -14.56
CA ASN A 121 3.99 5.72 -14.97
C ASN A 121 4.41 6.83 -15.97
N GLY A 122 5.60 6.74 -16.58
CA GLY A 122 6.06 7.70 -17.61
C GLY A 122 6.68 8.98 -17.07
N GLY A 123 6.95 9.05 -15.76
CA GLY A 123 7.57 10.20 -15.14
C GLY A 123 8.96 10.54 -15.71
N LYS A 124 9.20 11.82 -16.00
CA LYS A 124 10.45 12.32 -16.57
C LYS A 124 11.27 13.06 -15.52
N LYS A 125 12.59 13.16 -15.76
CA LYS A 125 13.51 13.92 -14.89
C LYS A 125 13.03 15.37 -14.67
N ALA A 126 12.45 15.98 -15.70
CA ALA A 126 11.91 17.34 -15.63
C ALA A 126 10.75 17.47 -14.61
N ASP A 127 9.91 16.45 -14.45
CA ASP A 127 8.81 16.50 -13.46
C ASP A 127 9.36 16.44 -12.04
N LEU A 128 10.44 15.68 -11.80
CA LEU A 128 11.12 15.67 -10.51
C LEU A 128 11.69 17.05 -10.17
N TYR A 129 12.38 17.70 -11.12
CA TYR A 129 12.89 19.05 -10.90
C TYR A 129 11.78 20.04 -10.55
N ARG A 130 10.66 20.02 -11.30
CA ARG A 130 9.49 20.86 -10.99
C ARG A 130 8.94 20.60 -9.59
N LEU A 131 8.85 19.32 -9.19
CA LEU A 131 8.40 18.94 -7.85
C LEU A 131 9.35 19.47 -6.76
N TYR A 132 10.67 19.35 -6.98
CA TYR A 132 11.68 19.87 -6.06
C TYR A 132 11.61 21.40 -5.93
N GLU A 133 11.52 22.12 -7.05
CA GLU A 133 11.37 23.57 -7.06
C GLU A 133 10.10 24.03 -6.34
N HIS A 134 8.98 23.35 -6.57
CA HIS A 134 7.72 23.63 -5.89
C HIS A 134 7.87 23.47 -4.37
N LYS A 135 8.42 22.33 -3.91
CA LYS A 135 8.65 22.08 -2.48
C LYS A 135 9.58 23.11 -1.85
N GLU A 136 10.64 23.54 -2.55
CA GLU A 136 11.54 24.59 -2.07
C GLU A 136 10.86 25.96 -2.01
N LYS A 137 9.96 26.28 -2.94
CA LYS A 137 9.13 27.48 -2.87
C LYS A 137 8.18 27.42 -1.66
N GLU A 138 7.49 26.30 -1.44
CA GLU A 138 6.60 26.12 -0.30
C GLU A 138 7.32 26.25 1.04
N LYS A 139 8.50 25.62 1.18
CA LYS A 139 9.34 25.79 2.38
C LYS A 139 9.72 27.24 2.61
N ARG A 140 10.12 27.97 1.56
CA ARG A 140 10.47 29.40 1.65
C ARG A 140 9.28 30.25 2.10
N ILE A 141 8.10 29.99 1.54
CA ILE A 141 6.86 30.65 1.95
C ILE A 141 6.58 30.35 3.43
N LYS A 142 6.63 29.08 3.83
CA LYS A 142 6.39 28.66 5.22
C LYS A 142 7.35 29.35 6.20
N MET A 143 8.66 29.33 5.92
CA MET A 143 9.66 30.03 6.75
C MET A 143 9.41 31.54 6.83
N ARG A 144 9.01 32.18 5.72
CA ARG A 144 8.69 33.61 5.71
C ARG A 144 7.45 33.90 6.56
N THR A 145 6.41 33.07 6.44
CA THR A 145 5.19 33.20 7.24
C THR A 145 5.48 32.99 8.73
N GLU A 146 6.28 31.99 9.09
CA GLU A 146 6.71 31.76 10.47
C GLU A 146 7.47 32.97 11.04
N LYS A 147 8.40 33.55 10.28
CA LYS A 147 9.10 34.79 10.67
C LYS A 147 8.17 35.98 10.85
N ILE A 148 7.17 36.15 9.98
CA ILE A 148 6.18 37.23 10.11
C ILE A 148 5.32 37.03 11.37
N ILE A 149 4.88 35.80 11.64
CA ILE A 149 4.13 35.46 12.86
C ILE A 149 4.97 35.75 14.10
N ASP A 150 6.23 35.35 14.10
CA ASP A 150 7.15 35.57 15.22
C ASP A 150 7.40 37.08 15.46
N HIS A 151 7.68 37.83 14.40
CA HIS A 151 7.83 39.29 14.47
C HIS A 151 6.55 40.00 14.93
N ARG A 152 5.36 39.52 14.53
CA ARG A 152 4.09 40.06 15.04
C ARG A 152 3.91 39.81 16.53
N LYS A 153 4.35 38.66 17.06
CA LYS A 153 4.31 38.40 18.52
C LYS A 153 5.22 39.34 19.31
N THR A 154 6.33 39.79 18.73
CA THR A 154 7.24 40.75 19.40
C THR A 154 6.74 42.20 19.30
N LEU A 155 6.09 42.58 18.20
CA LEU A 155 5.44 43.88 18.02
C LEU A 155 4.18 44.06 18.87
N PHE A 156 3.42 42.98 19.04
CA PHE A 156 2.23 42.93 19.90
C PHE A 156 2.49 41.95 21.05
N PRO A 157 3.30 42.33 22.05
CA PRO A 157 3.46 41.51 23.26
C PRO A 157 2.08 41.29 23.88
N VAL A 158 1.89 40.10 24.49
CA VAL A 158 0.64 39.71 25.14
C VAL A 158 0.15 40.88 26.00
N ALA A 159 -1.10 41.32 25.86
CA ALA A 159 -1.62 42.54 26.52
C ALA A 159 -1.28 42.65 28.02
N LYS A 160 -1.05 41.51 28.67
CA LYS A 160 -0.60 41.35 30.06
C LYS A 160 0.79 41.96 30.36
N GLU A 161 1.67 42.08 29.37
CA GLU A 161 3.04 42.58 29.49
C GLU A 161 3.13 44.09 29.25
N THR A 162 2.33 44.64 28.33
CA THR A 162 2.33 46.05 27.94
C THR A 162 1.32 46.92 28.68
N VAL A 163 0.25 46.35 29.24
CA VAL A 163 -0.76 47.11 29.98
C VAL A 163 -0.49 46.99 31.49
N PRO A 164 -0.06 48.06 32.18
CA PRO A 164 0.29 48.00 33.61
C PRO A 164 -0.85 47.50 34.51
N ALA A 165 -2.10 47.79 34.12
CA ALA A 165 -3.31 47.33 34.81
C ALA A 165 -3.50 45.81 34.73
N LEU A 166 -3.02 45.14 33.68
CA LEU A 166 -3.06 43.68 33.52
C LEU A 166 -1.85 42.98 34.17
N ARG A 167 -0.74 43.72 34.40
CA ARG A 167 0.52 43.20 34.96
C ARG A 167 0.52 43.11 36.50
N LYS A 168 -0.13 44.04 37.21
CA LYS A 168 -0.15 44.10 38.69
C LYS A 168 -0.92 42.96 39.38
N GLY A 169 -1.63 42.11 38.64
CA GLY A 169 -2.35 40.94 39.17
C GLY A 169 -3.56 41.23 40.07
N LYS A 170 -3.78 42.49 40.47
CA LYS A 170 -4.93 42.91 41.29
C LYS A 170 -6.19 43.11 40.44
N VAL A 171 -7.27 42.42 40.81
CA VAL A 171 -8.60 42.52 40.19
C VAL A 171 -9.26 43.86 40.52
N ALA A 172 -8.91 44.89 39.75
CA ALA A 172 -9.51 46.23 39.82
C ALA A 172 -10.54 46.46 38.70
N GLY A 173 -11.41 47.47 38.85
CA GLY A 173 -12.42 47.84 37.85
C GLY A 173 -11.81 48.08 36.46
N LEU A 174 -10.68 48.78 36.40
CA LEU A 174 -9.92 49.01 35.16
C LEU A 174 -9.44 47.71 34.50
N GLN A 175 -9.03 46.71 35.29
CA GLN A 175 -8.60 45.41 34.77
C GLN A 175 -9.76 44.66 34.10
N ARG A 176 -10.96 44.71 34.70
CA ARG A 176 -12.17 44.08 34.15
C ARG A 176 -12.61 44.76 32.86
N ALA A 177 -12.64 46.09 32.83
CA ALA A 177 -13.00 46.87 31.64
C ALA A 177 -12.06 46.63 30.46
N ILE A 178 -10.75 46.53 30.71
CA ILE A 178 -9.78 46.21 29.65
C ILE A 178 -9.96 44.78 29.15
N LYS A 179 -10.22 43.81 30.05
CA LYS A 179 -10.50 42.43 29.64
C LYS A 179 -11.77 42.30 28.79
N SER A 180 -12.82 43.09 29.07
CA SER A 180 -14.06 43.07 28.29
C SER A 180 -13.95 43.72 26.91
N LEU A 181 -12.86 44.44 26.63
CA LEU A 181 -12.62 45.10 25.33
C LEU A 181 -11.61 44.34 24.45
N ALA A 182 -10.74 43.51 25.06
CA ALA A 182 -9.63 42.86 24.37
C ALA A 182 -9.87 41.39 23.98
N PHE A 183 -11.03 40.82 24.34
CA PHE A 183 -11.47 39.46 24.03
C PHE A 183 -12.95 39.44 23.71
#